data_AF-A0A8A0RQJ4-F1
#
_entry.id   AF-A0A8A0RQJ4-F1
#
_cell.length_a   1.000
_cell.length_b   1.000
_cell.length_c   1.000
_cell.angle_alpha   90.00
_cell.angle_beta   90.00
_cell.angle_gamma   90.00
#
_symmetry.space_group_name_H-M   'P 1'
#
loop_
_entity.id
_entity.type
_entity.pdbx_description
1 polymer ?
#
loop_
_entity_poly.entity_id
_entity_poly.type
_entity_poly.pdbx_seq_one_letter_code
_entity_poly.pdbx_strand_id
1 'polypeptide(L)'
;MPKKGRLLTFWDECKLVRDELSDRKNELAAEIQSGEITEEEIEHQVWRDEIYFEIKWENMTERITEKMLKRNPGGYWKVEVVNFGWRKQSGCKYFFAKDGEELIRQVLPNCRNTFYVYNFGKGFAIQNYHHDSPCGEEWYYIIPVAESRYRKYAV
;
A
#
# COMPACT_ATOMS: atom_id res chain seq x y z
N MET A 1 -15.32 2.56 14.78
CA MET A 1 -14.80 2.08 13.48
C MET A 1 -13.85 3.13 12.90
N PRO A 2 -12.70 2.73 12.32
CA PRO A 2 -11.78 3.65 11.66
C PRO A 2 -12.49 4.39 10.52
N LYS A 3 -12.21 5.68 10.37
CA LYS A 3 -12.86 6.52 9.35
C LYS A 3 -12.16 6.30 8.01
N LYS A 4 -12.74 5.48 7.13
CA LYS A 4 -12.21 5.21 5.79
C LYS A 4 -13.29 5.40 4.73
N GLY A 5 -12.90 5.88 3.56
CA GLY A 5 -13.74 5.87 2.35
C GLY A 5 -13.51 4.60 1.52
N ARG A 6 -13.81 4.68 0.21
CA ARG A 6 -13.62 3.57 -0.73
C ARG A 6 -12.15 3.20 -0.84
N LEU A 7 -11.87 1.89 -0.90
CA LEU A 7 -10.53 1.35 -1.22
C LEU A 7 -10.01 1.97 -2.54
N LEU A 8 -8.79 2.45 -2.51
CA LEU A 8 -8.09 3.00 -3.67
C LEU A 8 -7.16 1.94 -4.28
N THR A 9 -6.28 1.38 -3.47
CA THR A 9 -5.29 0.37 -3.87
C THR A 9 -4.76 -0.35 -2.63
N PHE A 10 -3.91 -1.37 -2.80
CA PHE A 10 -3.33 -2.15 -1.70
C PHE A 10 -1.98 -2.76 -2.10
N TRP A 11 -1.20 -3.15 -1.09
CA TRP A 11 -0.07 -4.07 -1.20
C TRP A 11 -0.32 -5.23 -0.25
N ASP A 12 -0.69 -6.38 -0.82
CA ASP A 12 -0.95 -7.63 -0.10
C ASP A 12 -0.44 -8.74 -1.02
N GLU A 13 0.81 -9.15 -0.81
CA GLU A 13 1.49 -10.12 -1.66
C GLU A 13 0.72 -11.43 -1.74
N CYS A 14 0.16 -11.90 -0.62
CA CYS A 14 -0.68 -13.11 -0.60
C CYS A 14 -1.93 -12.95 -1.46
N LYS A 15 -2.53 -11.76 -1.51
CA LYS A 15 -3.65 -11.49 -2.41
C LYS A 15 -3.21 -11.40 -3.86
N LEU A 16 -2.12 -10.69 -4.14
CA LEU A 16 -1.57 -10.55 -5.49
C LEU A 16 -1.20 -11.91 -6.10
N VAL A 17 -0.59 -12.79 -5.31
CA VAL A 17 -0.26 -14.16 -5.73
C VAL A 17 -1.50 -14.98 -5.98
N ARG A 18 -2.52 -14.90 -5.11
CA ARG A 18 -3.79 -15.61 -5.31
C ARG A 18 -4.51 -15.17 -6.58
N ASP A 19 -4.52 -13.87 -6.84
CA ASP A 19 -5.16 -13.31 -8.05
C ASP A 19 -4.42 -13.81 -9.31
N GLU A 20 -3.09 -13.73 -9.35
CA GLU A 20 -2.27 -14.21 -10.48
C GLU A 20 -2.32 -15.74 -10.65
N LEU A 21 -2.28 -16.49 -9.55
CA LEU A 21 -2.38 -17.95 -9.57
C LEU A 21 -3.71 -18.38 -10.18
N SER A 22 -4.81 -17.69 -9.86
CA SER A 22 -6.11 -17.95 -10.46
C SER A 22 -6.07 -17.77 -11.99
N ASP A 23 -5.45 -16.70 -12.46
CA ASP A 23 -5.33 -16.41 -13.89
C ASP A 23 -4.45 -17.45 -14.60
N ARG A 24 -3.26 -17.76 -14.07
CA ARG A 24 -2.36 -18.78 -14.64
C ARG A 24 -2.96 -20.18 -14.64
N LYS A 25 -3.72 -20.55 -13.61
CA LYS A 25 -4.42 -21.85 -13.56
C LYS A 25 -5.48 -21.98 -14.66
N ASN A 26 -6.15 -20.87 -15.00
CA ASN A 26 -7.11 -20.86 -16.09
C ASN A 26 -6.40 -20.96 -17.46
N GLU A 27 -5.26 -20.28 -17.61
CA GLU A 27 -4.46 -20.30 -18.84
C GLU A 27 -3.80 -21.66 -19.09
N LEU A 28 -3.28 -22.31 -18.05
CA LEU A 28 -2.55 -23.59 -18.10
C LEU A 28 -3.42 -24.81 -17.77
N ALA A 29 -4.75 -24.69 -17.92
CA ALA A 29 -5.67 -25.73 -17.48
C ALA A 29 -5.43 -27.09 -18.19
N ALA A 30 -4.98 -27.08 -19.45
CA ALA A 30 -4.71 -28.29 -20.21
C ALA A 30 -3.42 -28.98 -19.75
N GLU A 31 -2.37 -28.20 -19.48
CA GLU A 31 -1.08 -28.66 -18.99
C GLU A 31 -1.18 -29.19 -17.56
N ILE A 32 -2.02 -28.57 -16.72
CA ILE A 32 -2.38 -29.09 -15.41
C ILE A 32 -3.10 -30.44 -15.55
N GLN A 33 -4.04 -30.54 -16.50
CA GLN A 33 -4.78 -31.78 -16.73
C GLN A 33 -3.90 -32.90 -17.29
N SER A 34 -2.91 -32.58 -18.14
CA SER A 34 -1.95 -33.57 -18.66
C SER A 34 -0.87 -33.94 -17.66
N GLY A 35 -0.72 -33.18 -16.57
CA GLY A 35 0.31 -33.38 -15.54
C GLY A 35 1.69 -32.87 -15.96
N GLU A 36 1.76 -32.03 -16.99
CA GLU A 36 3.00 -31.38 -17.43
C GLU A 36 3.49 -30.33 -16.43
N ILE A 37 2.56 -29.75 -15.67
CA ILE A 37 2.85 -28.79 -14.60
C ILE A 37 1.86 -28.97 -13.45
N THR A 38 2.34 -28.80 -12.22
CA THR A 38 1.52 -28.84 -11.01
C THR A 38 1.11 -27.44 -10.56
N GLU A 39 0.01 -27.32 -9.82
CA GLU A 39 -0.40 -26.03 -9.25
C GLU A 39 0.65 -25.44 -8.29
N GLU A 40 1.37 -26.29 -7.56
CA GLU A 40 2.45 -25.88 -6.66
C GLU A 40 3.64 -25.28 -7.42
N GLU A 41 4.00 -25.84 -8.58
CA GLU A 41 5.03 -25.27 -9.45
C GLU A 41 4.61 -23.90 -10.00
N ILE A 42 3.34 -23.72 -10.38
CA ILE A 42 2.81 -22.42 -10.83
C ILE A 42 2.89 -21.41 -9.68
N GLU A 43 2.46 -21.78 -8.47
CA GLU A 43 2.55 -20.89 -7.31
C GLU A 43 4.02 -20.49 -7.02
N HIS A 44 4.95 -21.45 -7.07
CA HIS A 44 6.37 -21.17 -6.91
C HIS A 44 6.92 -20.23 -7.98
N GLN A 45 6.46 -20.35 -9.23
CA GLN A 45 6.85 -19.44 -10.30
C GLN A 45 6.34 -18.02 -10.04
N VAL A 46 5.08 -17.87 -9.61
CA VAL A 46 4.49 -16.55 -9.29
C VAL A 46 5.24 -15.88 -8.14
N TRP A 47 5.57 -16.60 -7.07
CA TRP A 47 6.34 -16.04 -5.95
C TRP A 47 7.75 -15.57 -6.33
N ARG A 48 8.31 -16.13 -7.40
CA ARG A 48 9.66 -15.79 -7.92
C ARG A 48 9.62 -14.79 -9.07
N ASP A 49 8.44 -14.37 -9.49
CA ASP A 49 8.26 -13.43 -10.58
C ASP A 49 8.47 -11.99 -10.08
N GLU A 50 9.74 -11.59 -10.00
CA GLU A 50 10.11 -10.25 -9.53
C GLU A 50 9.49 -9.16 -10.41
N ILE A 51 9.42 -9.39 -11.73
CA ILE A 51 8.83 -8.45 -12.70
C ILE A 51 7.34 -8.26 -12.41
N TYR A 52 6.60 -9.33 -12.11
CA TYR A 52 5.20 -9.23 -11.71
C TYR A 52 5.02 -8.30 -10.50
N PHE A 53 5.82 -8.49 -9.45
CA PHE A 53 5.73 -7.64 -8.25
C PHE A 53 6.15 -6.20 -8.52
N GLU A 54 7.19 -5.96 -9.31
CA GLU A 54 7.62 -4.62 -9.74
C GLU A 54 6.47 -3.90 -10.48
N ILE A 55 5.85 -4.55 -11.46
CA ILE A 55 4.72 -4.00 -12.21
C ILE A 55 3.54 -3.71 -11.27
N LYS A 56 3.22 -4.59 -10.32
CA LYS A 56 2.13 -4.33 -9.35
C LYS A 56 2.47 -3.16 -8.43
N TRP A 57 3.72 -3.02 -8.03
CA TRP A 57 4.19 -1.91 -7.20
C TRP A 57 4.06 -0.60 -7.94
N GLU A 58 4.56 -0.52 -9.18
CA GLU A 58 4.44 0.65 -10.05
C GLU A 58 2.97 1.06 -10.26
N ASN A 59 2.12 0.11 -10.65
CA ASN A 59 0.69 0.38 -10.84
C ASN A 59 0.01 0.91 -9.55
N MET A 60 0.42 0.39 -8.38
CA MET A 60 -0.09 0.86 -7.10
C MET A 60 0.37 2.29 -6.81
N THR A 61 1.65 2.60 -6.96
CA THR A 61 2.21 3.92 -6.67
C THR A 61 1.73 4.97 -7.67
N GLU A 62 1.60 4.64 -8.96
CA GLU A 62 1.01 5.50 -9.99
C GLU A 62 -0.43 5.90 -9.63
N ARG A 63 -1.28 4.93 -9.23
CA ARG A 63 -2.64 5.22 -8.78
C ARG A 63 -2.68 6.18 -7.59
N ILE A 64 -1.70 6.08 -6.69
CA ILE A 64 -1.57 7.02 -5.56
C ILE A 64 -1.13 8.39 -6.09
N THR A 65 -0.10 8.45 -6.94
CA THR A 65 0.43 9.66 -7.58
C THR A 65 -0.67 10.46 -8.28
N GLU A 66 -1.51 9.81 -9.10
CA GLU A 66 -2.64 10.46 -9.77
C GLU A 66 -3.59 11.15 -8.77
N LYS A 67 -3.90 10.48 -7.65
CA LYS A 67 -4.75 11.06 -6.61
C LYS A 67 -4.04 12.17 -5.86
N MET A 68 -2.73 12.05 -5.61
CA MET A 68 -1.92 13.09 -4.96
C MET A 68 -1.94 14.36 -5.79
N LEU A 69 -1.60 14.28 -7.08
CA LEU A 69 -1.56 15.43 -7.98
C LEU A 69 -2.92 16.11 -8.12
N LYS A 70 -4.01 15.34 -8.15
CA LYS A 70 -5.36 15.90 -8.18
C LYS A 70 -5.77 16.61 -6.89
N ARG A 71 -5.31 16.12 -5.74
CA ARG A 71 -5.75 16.60 -4.40
C ARG A 71 -4.87 17.70 -3.85
N ASN A 72 -3.58 17.65 -4.14
CA ASN A 72 -2.55 18.48 -3.54
C ASN A 72 -1.30 18.49 -4.41
N PRO A 73 -1.33 19.23 -5.54
CA PRO A 73 -0.21 19.30 -6.47
C PRO A 73 1.06 19.90 -5.84
N GLY A 74 0.94 20.61 -4.71
CA GLY A 74 2.09 21.13 -3.97
C GLY A 74 2.89 20.06 -3.21
N GLY A 75 2.37 18.83 -3.03
CA GLY A 75 3.14 17.73 -2.44
C GLY A 75 3.40 17.81 -0.93
N TYR A 76 2.81 18.78 -0.22
CA TYR A 76 3.00 18.94 1.24
C TYR A 76 1.90 18.25 2.04
N TRP A 77 2.28 17.34 2.92
CA TRP A 77 1.35 16.48 3.65
C TRP A 77 1.58 16.51 5.16
N LYS A 78 0.52 16.17 5.89
CA LYS A 78 0.59 15.77 7.29
C LYS A 78 0.06 14.35 7.40
N VAL A 79 0.74 13.50 8.15
CA VAL A 79 0.22 12.19 8.56
C VAL A 79 0.04 12.16 10.07
N GLU A 80 -1.06 11.55 10.50
CA GLU A 80 -1.30 11.14 11.88
C GLU A 80 -1.43 9.61 11.91
N VAL A 81 -0.69 8.96 12.80
CA VAL A 81 -0.81 7.52 13.05
C VAL A 81 -1.56 7.28 14.36
N VAL A 82 -2.41 6.25 14.37
CA VAL A 82 -3.15 5.78 15.54
C VAL A 82 -2.89 4.29 15.73
N ASN A 83 -2.67 3.88 16.98
CA ASN A 83 -2.33 2.51 17.38
C ASN A 83 -1.07 1.95 16.68
N PHE A 84 -0.01 2.76 16.60
CA PHE A 84 1.28 2.35 16.06
C PHE A 84 1.97 1.32 16.95
N GLY A 85 2.32 0.18 16.34
CA GLY A 85 3.03 -0.94 16.96
C GLY A 85 2.34 -1.53 18.22
N TRP A 86 3.07 -2.40 18.91
CA TRP A 86 2.57 -3.14 20.08
C TRP A 86 2.16 -2.25 21.26
N ARG A 87 2.73 -1.03 21.37
CA ARG A 87 2.38 -0.05 22.41
C ARG A 87 1.17 0.82 22.04
N LYS A 88 0.59 0.65 20.86
CA LYS A 88 -0.56 1.40 20.35
C LYS A 88 -0.37 2.92 20.45
N GLN A 89 0.83 3.40 20.14
CA GLN A 89 1.13 4.83 20.25
C GLN A 89 0.47 5.63 19.12
N SER A 90 0.29 6.92 19.34
CA SER A 90 -0.16 7.85 18.30
C SER A 90 0.90 8.90 18.07
N GLY A 91 1.01 9.37 16.84
CA GLY A 91 2.03 10.34 16.45
C GLY A 91 1.60 11.12 15.22
N CYS A 92 2.32 12.20 14.92
CA CYS A 92 2.10 12.92 13.68
C CYS A 92 3.41 13.45 13.14
N LYS A 93 3.48 13.63 11.82
CA LYS A 93 4.59 14.32 11.16
C LYS A 93 4.12 15.10 9.94
N TYR A 94 4.92 16.08 9.56
CA TYR A 94 4.79 16.82 8.31
C TYR A 94 5.87 16.31 7.35
N PHE A 95 5.52 16.15 6.07
CA PHE A 95 6.46 15.63 5.07
C PHE A 95 6.11 16.16 3.68
N PHE A 96 7.09 16.09 2.79
CA PHE A 96 6.92 16.31 1.36
C PHE A 96 7.01 14.96 0.63
N ALA A 97 6.17 14.79 -0.39
CA ALA A 97 6.22 13.64 -1.30
C ALA A 97 5.79 14.10 -2.69
N LYS A 98 6.62 13.84 -3.70
CA LYS A 98 6.36 14.22 -5.09
C LYS A 98 5.51 13.18 -5.84
N ASP A 99 5.50 11.95 -5.36
CA ASP A 99 4.80 10.82 -5.96
C ASP A 99 4.32 9.83 -4.89
N GLY A 100 3.56 8.82 -5.33
CA GLY A 100 2.99 7.79 -4.48
C GLY A 100 4.02 6.92 -3.78
N GLU A 101 5.18 6.67 -4.40
CA GLU A 101 6.25 5.88 -3.79
C GLU A 101 6.87 6.62 -2.61
N GLU A 102 7.22 7.90 -2.81
CA GLU A 102 7.70 8.76 -1.73
C GLU A 102 6.66 8.90 -0.61
N LEU A 103 5.37 9.01 -0.94
CA LEU A 103 4.31 9.08 0.07
C LEU A 103 4.29 7.81 0.93
N ILE A 104 4.34 6.64 0.30
CA ILE A 104 4.34 5.36 1.03
C ILE A 104 5.60 5.22 1.88
N ARG A 105 6.80 5.50 1.32
CA ARG A 105 8.07 5.46 2.07
C ARG A 105 8.12 6.43 3.24
N GLN A 106 7.49 7.59 3.11
CA GLN A 106 7.41 8.54 4.21
C GLN A 106 6.47 8.05 5.31
N VAL A 107 5.41 7.32 5.00
CA VAL A 107 4.37 7.00 5.98
C VAL A 107 4.59 5.65 6.66
N LEU A 108 4.91 4.62 5.89
CA LEU A 108 5.02 3.26 6.38
C LEU A 108 6.41 2.95 6.94
N PRO A 109 6.51 2.02 7.91
CA PRO A 109 7.80 1.55 8.39
C PRO A 109 8.56 0.82 7.27
N ASN A 110 9.88 0.97 7.26
CA ASN A 110 10.76 0.32 6.28
C ASN A 110 10.98 -1.16 6.64
N CYS A 111 9.92 -1.95 6.49
CA CYS A 111 9.90 -3.38 6.72
C CYS A 111 8.91 -4.05 5.77
N ARG A 112 8.90 -5.39 5.70
CA ARG A 112 7.82 -6.11 5.01
C ARG A 112 6.51 -5.84 5.73
N ASN A 113 5.53 -5.34 4.98
CA ASN A 113 4.22 -4.99 5.50
C ASN A 113 3.15 -5.32 4.44
N THR A 114 1.92 -5.48 4.91
CA THR A 114 0.73 -5.57 4.08
C THR A 114 -0.11 -4.36 4.39
N PHE A 115 -0.59 -3.64 3.39
CA PHE A 115 -1.36 -2.41 3.63
C PHE A 115 -2.43 -2.15 2.59
N TYR A 116 -3.43 -1.40 3.03
CA TYR A 116 -4.58 -1.04 2.22
C TYR A 116 -4.76 0.47 2.26
N VAL A 117 -4.78 1.09 1.08
CA VAL A 117 -4.92 2.54 0.92
C VAL A 117 -6.35 2.87 0.55
N TYR A 118 -6.98 3.73 1.33
CA TYR A 118 -8.35 4.17 1.17
C TYR A 118 -8.40 5.67 0.87
N ASN A 119 -9.44 6.08 0.16
CA ASN A 119 -9.77 7.50 0.05
C ASN A 119 -10.24 8.03 1.42
N PHE A 120 -9.79 9.21 1.84
CA PHE A 120 -10.18 9.82 3.11
C PHE A 120 -10.25 11.35 3.02
N GLY A 121 -11.45 11.90 2.91
CA GLY A 121 -11.64 13.33 2.70
C GLY A 121 -10.85 13.84 1.48
N LYS A 122 -9.96 14.81 1.70
CA LYS A 122 -9.04 15.33 0.67
C LYS A 122 -7.70 14.58 0.58
N GLY A 123 -7.50 13.52 1.37
CA GLY A 123 -6.27 12.74 1.40
C GLY A 123 -6.54 11.25 1.46
N PHE A 124 -5.78 10.53 2.29
CA PHE A 124 -5.74 9.06 2.31
C PHE A 124 -5.84 8.53 3.74
N ALA A 125 -6.39 7.33 3.88
CA ALA A 125 -6.23 6.53 5.08
C ALA A 125 -5.51 5.24 4.70
N ILE A 126 -4.50 4.83 5.45
CA ILE A 126 -3.77 3.58 5.22
C ILE A 126 -3.96 2.69 6.44
N GLN A 127 -4.45 1.48 6.21
CA GLN A 127 -4.43 0.42 7.20
C GLN A 127 -3.17 -0.40 6.99
N ASN A 128 -2.35 -0.54 8.03
CA ASN A 128 -1.08 -1.25 7.95
C ASN A 128 -1.09 -2.51 8.81
N TYR A 129 -0.49 -3.58 8.29
CA TYR A 129 -0.30 -4.86 8.93
C TYR A 129 1.19 -5.20 8.86
N HIS A 130 1.79 -5.46 10.00
CA HIS A 130 3.18 -5.90 10.12
C HIS A 130 3.32 -6.75 11.38
N HIS A 131 4.49 -7.34 11.60
CA HIS A 131 4.71 -8.29 12.68
C HIS A 131 4.39 -7.73 14.07
N ASP A 132 4.56 -6.42 14.31
CA ASP A 132 4.20 -5.76 15.57
C ASP A 132 2.75 -5.24 15.61
N SER A 133 2.01 -5.31 14.50
CA SER A 133 0.59 -4.98 14.39
C SER A 133 -0.14 -5.95 13.45
N PRO A 134 -0.23 -7.24 13.81
CA PRO A 134 -0.76 -8.27 12.90
C PRO A 134 -2.27 -8.17 12.69
N CYS A 135 -3.00 -7.51 13.59
CA CYS A 135 -4.45 -7.36 13.52
C CYS A 135 -4.91 -6.11 12.74
N GLY A 136 -4.00 -5.35 12.15
CA GLY A 136 -4.36 -4.18 11.32
C GLY A 136 -5.02 -3.05 12.09
N GLU A 137 -4.69 -2.91 13.38
CA GLU A 137 -5.19 -1.83 14.22
C GLU A 137 -4.46 -0.51 13.99
N GLU A 138 -3.33 -0.55 13.28
CA GLU A 138 -2.51 0.60 12.93
C GLU A 138 -3.07 1.34 11.72
N TRP A 139 -3.45 2.60 11.93
CA TRP A 139 -4.05 3.45 10.91
C TRP A 139 -3.28 4.75 10.74
N TYR A 140 -2.98 5.09 9.49
CA TYR A 140 -2.40 6.36 9.09
C TYR A 140 -3.45 7.23 8.39
N TYR A 141 -3.58 8.47 8.80
CA TYR A 141 -4.47 9.46 8.19
C TYR A 141 -3.63 10.58 7.60
N ILE A 142 -3.64 10.68 6.28
CA ILE A 142 -2.81 11.60 5.50
C ILE A 142 -3.71 12.68 4.95
N ILE A 143 -3.39 13.94 5.23
CA ILE A 143 -4.14 15.10 4.74
C ILE A 143 -3.21 16.11 4.08
N PRO A 144 -3.70 16.81 3.04
CA PRO A 144 -2.92 17.87 2.41
C PRO A 144 -2.78 19.07 3.35
N VAL A 145 -1.64 19.75 3.29
CA VAL A 145 -1.37 20.97 4.04
C VAL A 145 -0.75 22.04 3.14
N ALA A 146 -0.94 23.30 3.50
CA ALA A 146 -0.27 24.40 2.81
C ALA A 146 1.24 24.37 3.09
N GLU A 147 2.04 24.82 2.12
CA GLU A 147 3.49 24.94 2.24
C GLU A 147 3.91 25.75 3.47
N SER A 148 3.24 26.86 3.74
CA SER A 148 3.50 27.69 4.92
C SER A 148 3.33 26.93 6.23
N ARG A 149 2.36 26.01 6.29
CA ARG A 149 2.16 25.13 7.44
C ARG A 149 3.25 24.06 7.51
N TYR A 150 3.62 23.47 6.38
CA TYR A 150 4.73 22.54 6.31
C TYR A 150 6.03 23.19 6.82
N ARG A 151 6.43 24.35 6.29
CA ARG A 151 7.64 25.07 6.70
C ARG A 151 7.68 25.45 8.19
N LYS A 152 6.52 25.60 8.82
CA LYS A 152 6.41 25.91 10.26
C LYS A 152 6.64 24.69 11.16
N TYR A 153 6.31 23.48 10.70
CA TYR A 153 6.25 22.28 11.55
C TYR A 153 7.08 21.10 11.05
N ALA A 154 7.61 21.17 9.83
CA ALA A 154 8.63 20.26 9.33
C ALA A 154 9.95 20.63 10.03
N VAL A 155 10.29 19.85 11.04
CA VAL A 155 11.59 19.88 11.73
C VAL A 155 12.44 18.77 11.13
#